data_AF-A0A5K0XAT9-F1
#
_entry.id   AF-A0A5K0XAT9-F1
#
_cell.length_a   1.000
_cell.length_b   1.000
_cell.length_c   1.000
_cell.angle_alpha   90.00
_cell.angle_beta   90.00
_cell.angle_gamma   90.00
#
_symmetry.space_group_name_H-M   'P 1'
#
loop_
_entity.id
_entity.type
_entity.pdbx_description
1 polymer ?
#
loop_
_entity_poly.entity_id
_entity_poly.type
_entity_poly.pdbx_seq_one_letter_code
_entity_poly.pdbx_strand_id
1 'polypeptide(L)'
;GKLPMTWYPQEYVTKVPMTSMSMRATGGYPGRTYRFYQGEQVYPFGYGLSYTTFTQALAEAPTMVSVPLDGKRNCGSNGTANCQAVRVTHARCDGLFLNVHVDVKNTGTRDGSHVLMVYSTPPAGHQAPIKQLVAFERVHLQASAQQQVRFAIDVCKDLSIVDGMGIQRLPMGPHVLQIGDLRHLVSLQAGGDL
;
A
#
# COMPACT_ATOMS: atom_id res chain seq x y z
N GLY A 1 11.24 -12.31 -12.59
CA GLY A 1 9.95 -11.60 -12.71
C GLY A 1 9.12 -11.85 -11.46
N LYS A 2 8.02 -11.13 -11.26
CA LYS A 2 7.10 -11.33 -10.13
C LYS A 2 5.68 -11.61 -10.64
N LEU A 3 4.91 -12.39 -9.90
CA LEU A 3 3.55 -12.79 -10.29
C LEU A 3 2.60 -11.57 -10.31
N PRO A 4 1.91 -11.32 -11.44
CA PRO A 4 0.91 -10.25 -11.53
C PRO A 4 -0.49 -10.69 -11.06
N MET A 5 -0.63 -11.92 -10.54
CA MET A 5 -1.89 -12.48 -10.05
C MET A 5 -1.63 -13.42 -8.87
N THR A 6 -2.64 -13.61 -8.03
CA THR A 6 -2.61 -14.60 -6.94
C THR A 6 -2.98 -15.98 -7.51
N TRP A 7 -2.21 -17.00 -7.15
CA TRP A 7 -2.54 -18.40 -7.43
C TRP A 7 -3.35 -18.97 -6.28
N TYR A 8 -4.61 -19.26 -6.56
CA TYR A 8 -5.58 -19.74 -5.58
C TYR A 8 -5.57 -21.27 -5.45
N PRO A 9 -5.93 -21.82 -4.29
CA PRO A 9 -6.19 -23.24 -4.15
C PRO A 9 -7.44 -23.65 -4.94
N GLN A 10 -7.56 -24.94 -5.27
CA GLN A 10 -8.68 -25.48 -6.07
C GLN A 10 -10.06 -25.13 -5.48
N GLU A 11 -10.18 -25.14 -4.15
CA GLU A 11 -11.42 -24.79 -3.42
C GLU A 11 -11.90 -23.36 -3.63
N TYR A 12 -11.07 -22.47 -4.16
CA TYR A 12 -11.47 -21.09 -4.42
C TYR A 12 -12.60 -21.01 -5.46
N VAL A 13 -12.54 -21.84 -6.51
CA VAL A 13 -13.50 -21.82 -7.62
C VAL A 13 -14.88 -22.31 -7.20
N THR A 14 -14.95 -23.14 -6.15
CA THR A 14 -16.22 -23.61 -5.59
C THR A 14 -16.84 -22.60 -4.63
N LYS A 15 -16.02 -21.80 -3.93
CA LYS A 15 -16.46 -20.75 -2.98
C LYS A 15 -16.81 -19.41 -3.66
N VAL A 16 -16.28 -19.15 -4.86
CA VAL A 16 -16.42 -17.87 -5.57
C VAL A 16 -17.07 -18.13 -6.94
N PRO A 17 -18.38 -17.84 -7.11
CA PRO A 17 -19.02 -17.91 -8.43
C PRO A 17 -18.35 -16.94 -9.40
N MET A 18 -17.96 -17.38 -10.60
CA MET A 18 -17.29 -16.51 -11.58
C MET A 18 -18.17 -15.37 -12.10
N THR A 19 -19.49 -15.45 -11.92
CA THR A 19 -20.46 -14.39 -12.23
C THR A 19 -20.56 -13.30 -11.14
N SER A 20 -20.07 -13.57 -9.93
CA SER A 20 -20.12 -12.61 -8.82
C SER A 20 -19.00 -11.58 -8.94
N MET A 21 -19.35 -10.30 -9.10
CA MET A 21 -18.39 -9.20 -9.24
C MET A 21 -17.96 -8.60 -7.88
N SER A 22 -18.50 -9.09 -6.77
CA SER A 22 -18.15 -8.63 -5.43
C SER A 22 -16.67 -8.87 -5.14
N MET A 23 -15.91 -7.83 -4.83
CA MET A 23 -14.48 -7.98 -4.55
C MET A 23 -14.19 -8.35 -3.09
N ARG A 24 -15.03 -7.87 -2.17
CA ARG A 24 -14.83 -7.94 -0.72
C ARG A 24 -15.32 -9.27 -0.17
N ALA A 25 -14.64 -9.78 0.86
CA ALA A 25 -15.07 -10.98 1.58
C ALA A 25 -16.35 -10.70 2.39
N THR A 26 -17.32 -11.60 2.34
CA THR A 26 -18.62 -11.50 3.05
C THR A 26 -19.17 -12.90 3.35
N GLY A 27 -19.38 -13.25 4.62
CA GLY A 27 -20.16 -14.42 5.06
C GLY A 27 -20.07 -15.67 4.16
N GLY A 28 -18.92 -16.37 4.17
CA GLY A 28 -18.67 -17.57 3.33
C GLY A 28 -18.03 -17.27 1.97
N TYR A 29 -18.12 -16.02 1.48
CA TYR A 29 -17.38 -15.54 0.32
C TYR A 29 -16.00 -15.03 0.74
N PRO A 30 -14.89 -15.63 0.25
CA PRO A 30 -13.54 -15.35 0.76
C PRO A 30 -12.91 -14.06 0.21
N GLY A 31 -13.58 -13.34 -0.71
CA GLY A 31 -13.04 -12.16 -1.38
C GLY A 31 -12.21 -12.49 -2.62
N ARG A 32 -11.85 -11.47 -3.41
CA ARG A 32 -11.07 -11.60 -4.65
C ARG A 32 -9.79 -10.79 -4.58
N THR A 33 -8.79 -11.20 -5.36
CA THR A 33 -7.45 -10.58 -5.50
C THR A 33 -6.65 -10.54 -4.20
N TYR A 34 -5.37 -10.20 -4.28
CA TYR A 34 -4.54 -10.00 -3.08
C TYR A 34 -5.06 -8.89 -2.15
N ARG A 35 -5.93 -7.99 -2.65
CA ARG A 35 -6.45 -6.85 -1.88
C ARG A 35 -7.51 -7.26 -0.85
N PHE A 36 -8.31 -8.28 -1.14
CA PHE A 36 -9.49 -8.62 -0.34
C PHE A 36 -9.65 -10.11 -0.03
N TYR A 37 -8.85 -10.98 -0.65
CA TYR A 37 -8.92 -12.40 -0.40
C TYR A 37 -8.33 -12.76 0.97
N GLN A 38 -9.14 -13.40 1.82
CA GLN A 38 -8.79 -13.77 3.20
C GLN A 38 -8.41 -15.25 3.36
N GLY A 39 -8.45 -16.04 2.28
CA GLY A 39 -8.12 -17.46 2.32
C GLY A 39 -6.64 -17.76 2.09
N GLU A 40 -6.31 -19.05 2.09
CA GLU A 40 -4.97 -19.55 1.80
C GLU A 40 -4.59 -19.36 0.33
N GLN A 41 -3.30 -19.16 0.08
CA GLN A 41 -2.74 -18.84 -1.22
C GLN A 41 -1.63 -19.85 -1.52
N VAL A 42 -1.62 -20.39 -2.74
CA VAL A 42 -0.51 -21.28 -3.19
C VAL A 42 0.71 -20.43 -3.52
N TYR A 43 0.52 -19.40 -4.35
CA TYR A 43 1.52 -18.36 -4.57
C TYR A 43 0.85 -16.98 -4.50
N PRO A 44 1.34 -16.07 -3.64
CA PRO A 44 0.77 -14.75 -3.50
C PRO A 44 1.11 -13.87 -4.70
N PHE A 45 0.29 -12.83 -4.91
CA PHE A 45 0.63 -11.73 -5.81
C PHE A 45 2.00 -11.14 -5.44
N GLY A 46 2.83 -10.85 -6.44
CA GLY A 46 4.18 -10.34 -6.24
C GLY A 46 5.22 -11.38 -5.85
N TYR A 47 4.86 -12.67 -5.77
CA TYR A 47 5.83 -13.74 -5.57
C TYR A 47 6.80 -13.84 -6.76
N GLY A 48 8.08 -14.10 -6.47
CA GLY A 48 9.07 -14.31 -7.51
C GLY A 48 10.43 -14.62 -6.90
N LEU A 49 11.12 -15.60 -7.50
CA LEU A 49 12.48 -15.98 -7.11
C LEU A 49 13.51 -15.27 -8.00
N SER A 50 14.74 -15.24 -7.50
CA SER A 50 15.91 -14.69 -8.19
C SER A 50 17.06 -15.68 -8.11
N TYR A 51 18.00 -15.60 -9.05
CA TYR A 51 19.25 -16.37 -9.04
C TYR A 51 20.33 -15.76 -8.13
N THR A 52 20.05 -14.60 -7.54
CA THR A 52 20.88 -13.93 -6.55
C THR A 52 20.03 -13.42 -5.39
N THR A 53 20.66 -13.16 -4.25
CA THR A 53 20.02 -12.65 -3.04
C THR A 53 20.09 -11.13 -2.99
N PHE A 54 19.01 -10.49 -2.53
CA PHE A 54 18.95 -9.04 -2.37
C PHE A 54 18.56 -8.70 -0.94
N THR A 55 19.26 -7.73 -0.35
CA THR A 55 18.88 -7.12 0.93
C THR A 55 18.35 -5.71 0.69
N GLN A 56 17.43 -5.30 1.56
CA GLN A 56 16.74 -4.02 1.47
C GLN A 56 16.91 -3.31 2.82
N ALA A 57 17.18 -2.00 2.80
CA ALA A 57 17.22 -1.15 3.98
C ALA A 57 16.45 0.14 3.70
N LEU A 58 15.68 0.60 4.69
CA LEU A 58 14.97 1.86 4.59
C LEU A 58 15.97 3.00 4.82
N ALA A 59 16.25 3.79 3.79
CA ALA A 59 17.18 4.91 3.88
C ALA A 59 16.48 6.16 4.41
N GLU A 60 15.27 6.44 3.90
CA GLU A 60 14.47 7.60 4.30
C GLU A 60 12.98 7.27 4.13
N ALA A 61 12.19 7.56 5.15
CA ALA A 61 10.73 7.59 5.03
C ALA A 61 10.16 8.42 6.18
N PRO A 62 9.25 9.38 5.92
CA PRO A 62 8.65 10.15 6.98
C PRO A 62 7.67 9.28 7.78
N THR A 63 7.60 9.54 9.08
CA THR A 63 6.70 8.84 10.01
C THR A 63 5.35 9.55 10.15
N MET A 64 5.26 10.80 9.69
CA MET A 64 4.08 11.62 9.79
C MET A 64 3.95 12.51 8.56
N VAL A 65 2.73 12.63 8.04
CA VAL A 65 2.40 13.52 6.92
C VAL A 65 1.16 14.33 7.28
N SER A 66 1.29 15.65 7.24
CA SER A 66 0.16 16.57 7.41
C SER A 66 -0.54 16.77 6.08
N VAL A 67 -1.84 16.48 6.03
CA VAL A 67 -2.70 16.65 4.87
C VAL A 67 -3.52 17.93 5.07
N PRO A 68 -3.24 19.00 4.33
CA PRO A 68 -4.01 20.24 4.45
C PRO A 68 -5.43 20.03 3.93
N LEU A 69 -6.41 20.62 4.61
CA LEU A 69 -7.83 20.47 4.30
C LEU A 69 -8.44 21.78 3.80
N ASP A 70 -9.43 21.67 2.94
CA ASP A 70 -10.23 22.82 2.49
C ASP A 70 -11.17 23.31 3.60
N GLY A 71 -10.88 24.51 4.13
CA GLY A 71 -11.78 25.41 4.88
C GLY A 71 -12.41 24.87 6.18
N LYS A 72 -12.22 25.58 7.31
CA LYS A 72 -12.89 25.47 8.66
C LYS A 72 -13.11 24.07 9.28
N ARG A 73 -12.74 22.96 8.63
CA ARG A 73 -12.82 21.61 9.19
C ARG A 73 -11.61 21.38 10.09
N ASN A 74 -11.75 21.82 11.34
CA ASN A 74 -10.72 21.60 12.35
C ASN A 74 -10.80 20.15 12.81
N CYS A 75 -9.84 19.34 12.36
CA CYS A 75 -9.65 17.95 12.78
C CYS A 75 -8.61 17.83 13.93
N GLY A 76 -8.54 18.85 14.78
CA GLY A 76 -7.66 18.90 15.95
C GLY A 76 -8.41 18.60 17.26
N SER A 77 -7.68 18.56 18.38
CA SER A 77 -8.24 18.22 19.71
C SER A 77 -9.39 19.13 20.21
N ASN A 78 -9.51 20.35 19.65
CA ASN A 78 -10.61 21.30 19.95
C ASN A 78 -11.72 21.30 18.88
N GLY A 79 -11.65 20.42 17.89
CA GLY A 79 -12.63 20.30 16.81
C GLY A 79 -13.77 19.34 17.16
N THR A 80 -14.97 19.65 16.68
CA THR A 80 -16.16 18.80 16.86
C THR A 80 -16.26 17.65 15.85
N ALA A 81 -15.34 17.58 14.87
CA ALA A 81 -15.37 16.62 13.78
C ALA A 81 -14.42 15.43 14.03
N ASN A 82 -14.97 14.21 14.06
CA ASN A 82 -14.20 12.97 14.09
C ASN A 82 -13.64 12.67 12.69
N CYS A 83 -12.43 13.14 12.40
CA CYS A 83 -11.81 13.03 11.07
C CYS A 83 -11.07 11.70 10.86
N GLN A 84 -11.71 10.56 11.14
CA GLN A 84 -11.12 9.23 10.86
C GLN A 84 -10.83 9.01 9.38
N ALA A 85 -11.63 9.63 8.51
CA ALA A 85 -11.38 9.64 7.08
C ALA A 85 -11.93 10.93 6.46
N VAL A 86 -11.17 11.53 5.56
CA VAL A 86 -11.54 12.77 4.86
C VAL A 86 -11.82 12.46 3.40
N ARG A 87 -12.83 13.10 2.79
CA ARG A 87 -13.04 12.97 1.34
C ARG A 87 -11.85 13.57 0.61
N VAL A 88 -11.31 12.89 -0.39
CA VAL A 88 -10.15 13.38 -1.16
C VAL A 88 -10.42 14.76 -1.78
N THR A 89 -11.67 15.03 -2.18
CA THR A 89 -12.10 16.35 -2.70
C THR A 89 -12.09 17.49 -1.69
N HIS A 90 -11.87 17.23 -0.41
CA HIS A 90 -11.72 18.26 0.63
C HIS A 90 -10.28 18.31 1.17
N ALA A 91 -9.37 17.54 0.57
CA ALA A 91 -7.96 17.50 0.94
C ALA A 91 -7.15 18.16 -0.17
N ARG A 92 -6.28 19.11 0.20
CA ARG A 92 -5.39 19.81 -0.71
C ARG A 92 -4.13 18.96 -0.91
N CYS A 93 -4.23 17.95 -1.76
CA CYS A 93 -3.13 17.02 -2.03
C CYS A 93 -2.30 17.37 -3.27
N ASP A 94 -2.53 18.51 -3.92
CA ASP A 94 -1.79 18.88 -5.11
C ASP A 94 -0.28 18.94 -4.82
N GLY A 95 0.47 18.00 -5.40
CA GLY A 95 1.91 17.86 -5.18
C GLY A 95 2.30 17.26 -3.82
N LEU A 96 1.36 16.71 -3.05
CA LEU A 96 1.63 16.07 -1.77
C LEU A 96 2.09 14.62 -1.97
N PHE A 97 3.41 14.43 -1.95
CA PHE A 97 4.05 13.13 -2.08
C PHE A 97 4.69 12.66 -0.77
N LEU A 98 4.51 11.38 -0.50
CA LEU A 98 5.24 10.62 0.50
C LEU A 98 6.50 10.04 -0.16
N ASN A 99 7.64 10.68 0.09
CA ASN A 99 8.93 10.24 -0.44
C ASN A 99 9.51 9.12 0.42
N VAL A 100 9.78 7.96 -0.21
CA VAL A 100 10.34 6.78 0.45
C VAL A 100 11.58 6.33 -0.33
N HIS A 101 12.73 6.32 0.34
CA HIS A 101 14.00 5.91 -0.22
C HIS A 101 14.42 4.56 0.36
N VAL A 102 14.77 3.62 -0.52
CA VAL A 102 15.13 2.25 -0.16
C VAL A 102 16.46 1.92 -0.79
N ASP A 103 17.42 1.52 0.04
CA ASP A 103 18.70 0.99 -0.44
C ASP A 103 18.52 -0.50 -0.74
N VAL A 104 18.87 -0.90 -1.96
CA VAL A 104 18.86 -2.29 -2.41
C VAL A 104 20.28 -2.72 -2.70
N LYS A 105 20.70 -3.81 -2.07
CA LYS A 105 22.01 -4.41 -2.29
C LYS A 105 21.87 -5.83 -2.82
N ASN A 106 22.57 -6.14 -3.90
CA ASN A 106 22.77 -7.51 -4.35
C ASN A 106 23.86 -8.14 -3.48
N THR A 107 23.51 -9.16 -2.70
CA THR A 107 24.42 -9.84 -1.78
C THR A 107 24.92 -11.19 -2.29
N GLY A 108 24.45 -11.63 -3.46
CA GLY A 108 24.91 -12.87 -4.07
C GLY A 108 26.03 -12.67 -5.08
N THR A 109 26.45 -13.78 -5.68
CA THR A 109 27.61 -13.86 -6.59
C THR A 109 27.28 -13.61 -8.05
N ARG A 110 26.01 -13.32 -8.37
CA ARG A 110 25.53 -13.14 -9.74
C ARG A 110 24.81 -11.82 -9.89
N ASP A 111 24.94 -11.23 -11.06
CA ASP A 111 24.14 -10.08 -11.48
C ASP A 111 22.66 -10.49 -11.56
N GLY A 112 21.77 -9.55 -11.22
CA GLY A 112 20.35 -9.86 -11.19
C GLY A 112 19.48 -8.63 -11.22
N SER A 113 18.24 -8.82 -11.67
CA SER A 113 17.19 -7.82 -11.52
C SER A 113 16.31 -8.11 -10.31
N HIS A 114 16.03 -7.09 -9.51
CA HIS A 114 15.08 -7.14 -8.41
C HIS A 114 13.91 -6.20 -8.68
N VAL A 115 12.71 -6.58 -8.23
CA VAL A 115 11.52 -5.73 -8.34
C VAL A 115 11.05 -5.40 -6.93
N LEU A 116 11.18 -4.14 -6.56
CA LEU A 116 10.63 -3.59 -5.33
C LEU A 116 9.15 -3.33 -5.53
N MET A 117 8.34 -3.69 -4.54
CA MET A 117 6.90 -3.45 -4.54
C MET A 117 6.57 -2.83 -3.19
N VAL A 118 5.99 -1.63 -3.22
CA VAL A 118 5.53 -0.91 -2.04
C VAL A 118 4.04 -1.15 -1.90
N TYR A 119 3.65 -1.77 -0.80
CA TYR A 119 2.25 -1.96 -0.44
C TYR A 119 1.87 -1.01 0.68
N SER A 120 0.67 -0.44 0.62
CA SER A 120 0.06 0.30 1.73
C SER A 120 -1.08 -0.51 2.35
N THR A 121 -1.09 -0.61 3.67
CA THR A 121 -2.22 -1.09 4.46
C THR A 121 -2.79 0.09 5.24
N PRO A 122 -4.04 0.50 4.97
CA PRO A 122 -4.67 1.60 5.70
C PRO A 122 -5.05 1.19 7.13
N PRO A 123 -5.38 2.17 8.00
CA PRO A 123 -5.95 1.91 9.31
C PRO A 123 -7.14 0.94 9.25
N ALA A 124 -7.30 0.12 10.29
CA ALA A 124 -8.40 -0.83 10.38
C ALA A 124 -9.75 -0.12 10.25
N GLY A 125 -10.56 -0.56 9.30
CA GLY A 125 -11.88 0.01 9.02
C GLY A 125 -12.73 -0.97 8.23
N HIS A 126 -14.06 -0.82 8.31
CA HIS A 126 -15.05 -1.80 7.85
C HIS A 126 -15.02 -2.11 6.34
N GLN A 127 -14.16 -1.43 5.56
CA GLN A 127 -14.08 -1.53 4.10
C GLN A 127 -12.65 -1.29 3.59
N ALA A 128 -11.63 -1.45 4.43
CA ALA A 128 -10.24 -1.35 4.00
C ALA A 128 -9.79 -2.60 3.21
N PRO A 129 -8.98 -2.46 2.14
CA PRO A 129 -8.23 -3.59 1.61
C PRO A 129 -7.21 -4.09 2.65
N ILE A 130 -6.85 -5.37 2.56
CA ILE A 130 -5.78 -5.98 3.38
C ILE A 130 -4.46 -5.23 3.14
N LYS A 131 -4.17 -4.98 1.85
CA LYS A 131 -3.09 -4.12 1.36
C LYS A 131 -3.33 -3.75 -0.10
N GLN A 132 -2.70 -2.68 -0.58
CA GLN A 132 -2.73 -2.25 -1.97
C GLN A 132 -1.34 -1.88 -2.47
N LEU A 133 -0.98 -2.30 -3.68
CA LEU A 133 0.26 -1.88 -4.33
C LEU A 133 0.14 -0.40 -4.70
N VAL A 134 1.03 0.42 -4.16
CA VAL A 134 1.06 1.88 -4.39
C VAL A 134 2.19 2.30 -5.32
N ALA A 135 3.31 1.56 -5.31
CA ALA A 135 4.42 1.79 -6.22
C ALA A 135 5.21 0.51 -6.45
N PHE A 136 5.91 0.43 -7.58
CA PHE A 136 6.89 -0.62 -7.83
C PHE A 136 7.99 -0.09 -8.74
N GLU A 137 9.19 -0.64 -8.62
CA GLU A 137 10.34 -0.28 -9.47
C GLU A 137 11.19 -1.51 -9.71
N ARG A 138 11.74 -1.63 -10.93
CA ARG A 138 12.69 -2.69 -11.28
C ARG A 138 14.10 -2.11 -11.31
N VAL A 139 15.00 -2.70 -10.53
CA VAL A 139 16.43 -2.40 -10.58
C VAL A 139 17.23 -3.58 -11.12
N HIS A 140 18.35 -3.30 -11.76
CA HIS A 140 19.34 -4.30 -12.14
C HIS A 140 20.65 -3.96 -11.44
N LEU A 141 21.19 -4.93 -10.70
CA LEU A 141 22.39 -4.75 -9.90
C LEU A 141 23.39 -5.85 -10.23
N GLN A 142 24.63 -5.42 -10.44
CA GLN A 142 25.77 -6.34 -10.49
C GLN A 142 25.95 -7.03 -9.13
N ALA A 143 26.67 -8.15 -9.11
CA ALA A 143 27.06 -8.83 -7.87
C ALA A 143 27.74 -7.83 -6.91
N SER A 144 27.35 -7.88 -5.63
CA SER A 144 27.82 -6.97 -4.56
C SER A 144 27.45 -5.48 -4.71
N ALA A 145 26.81 -5.06 -5.80
CA ALA A 145 26.44 -3.67 -6.02
C ALA A 145 25.23 -3.24 -5.17
N GLN A 146 25.15 -1.94 -4.90
CA GLN A 146 24.04 -1.30 -4.19
C GLN A 146 23.51 -0.10 -4.97
N GLN A 147 22.20 0.10 -4.93
CA GLN A 147 21.52 1.26 -5.51
C GLN A 147 20.41 1.75 -4.57
N GLN A 148 20.27 3.06 -4.47
CA GLN A 148 19.13 3.69 -3.81
C GLN A 148 17.98 3.87 -4.80
N VAL A 149 16.80 3.42 -4.42
CA VAL A 149 15.55 3.56 -5.18
C VAL A 149 14.65 4.54 -4.46
N ARG A 150 14.08 5.48 -5.23
CA ARG A 150 13.24 6.56 -4.70
C ARG A 150 11.81 6.40 -5.19
N PHE A 151 10.87 6.32 -4.24
CA PHE A 151 9.44 6.28 -4.51
C PHE A 151 8.81 7.60 -4.09
N ALA A 152 7.99 8.17 -4.98
CA ALA A 152 7.11 9.29 -4.67
C ALA A 152 5.67 8.76 -4.69
N ILE A 153 5.10 8.53 -3.50
CA ILE A 153 3.75 7.98 -3.34
C ILE A 153 2.77 9.14 -3.20
N ASP A 154 1.77 9.24 -4.07
CA ASP A 154 0.77 10.29 -4.00
C ASP A 154 -0.18 10.03 -2.83
N VAL A 155 -0.23 10.96 -1.87
CA VAL A 155 -0.96 10.75 -0.62
C VAL A 155 -2.45 10.58 -0.86
N CYS A 156 -3.08 11.39 -1.72
CA CYS A 156 -4.51 11.29 -1.94
C CYS A 156 -4.87 10.16 -2.92
N LYS A 157 -4.06 9.94 -3.94
CA LYS A 157 -4.34 8.91 -4.94
C LYS A 157 -4.04 7.51 -4.41
N ASP A 158 -2.88 7.31 -3.83
CA ASP A 158 -2.35 5.96 -3.54
C ASP A 158 -2.68 5.47 -2.12
N LEU A 159 -2.92 6.37 -1.16
CA LEU A 159 -3.27 6.01 0.24
C LEU A 159 -4.77 6.11 0.55
N SER A 160 -5.58 6.58 -0.39
CA SER A 160 -7.03 6.61 -0.23
C SER A 160 -7.68 5.25 -0.43
N ILE A 161 -8.92 5.14 0.03
CA ILE A 161 -9.81 4.00 -0.16
C ILE A 161 -11.15 4.49 -0.73
N VAL A 162 -11.84 3.61 -1.44
CA VAL A 162 -13.21 3.87 -1.90
C VAL A 162 -14.18 3.20 -0.93
N ASP A 163 -15.09 3.99 -0.37
CA ASP A 163 -16.14 3.48 0.52
C ASP A 163 -17.29 2.82 -0.27
N GLY A 164 -18.36 2.42 0.43
CA GLY A 164 -19.51 1.75 -0.18
C GLY A 164 -20.43 2.66 -1.02
N MET A 165 -20.19 3.97 -1.06
CA MET A 165 -21.03 4.97 -1.73
C MET A 165 -20.56 5.45 -3.13
N GLY A 166 -19.60 4.87 -3.84
CA GLY A 166 -18.19 4.83 -3.51
C GLY A 166 -17.53 6.19 -3.69
N ILE A 167 -17.39 6.89 -2.58
CA ILE A 167 -16.63 8.13 -2.48
C ILE A 167 -15.19 7.77 -2.10
N GLN A 168 -14.23 8.45 -2.72
CA GLN A 168 -12.82 8.30 -2.38
C GLN A 168 -12.53 9.06 -1.07
N ARG A 169 -12.10 8.31 -0.05
CA ARG A 169 -11.75 8.82 1.28
C ARG A 169 -10.32 8.49 1.61
N LEU A 170 -9.61 9.45 2.17
CA LEU A 170 -8.28 9.29 2.74
C LEU A 170 -8.43 8.99 4.24
N PRO A 171 -8.15 7.75 4.69
CA PRO A 171 -8.16 7.43 6.11
C PRO A 171 -7.03 8.16 6.83
N MET A 172 -7.35 8.81 7.96
CA MET A 172 -6.36 9.42 8.83
C MET A 172 -5.85 8.41 9.86
N GLY A 173 -4.67 8.68 10.42
CA GLY A 173 -4.00 7.80 11.36
C GLY A 173 -2.96 6.88 10.68
N PRO A 174 -2.63 5.73 11.31
CA PRO A 174 -1.48 4.92 10.91
C PRO A 174 -1.76 4.07 9.66
N HIS A 175 -0.96 4.31 8.61
CA HIS A 175 -0.81 3.43 7.45
C HIS A 175 0.50 2.64 7.60
N VAL A 176 0.47 1.39 7.17
CA VAL A 176 1.68 0.55 7.12
C VAL A 176 2.15 0.45 5.68
N LEU A 177 3.36 0.91 5.41
CA LEU A 177 4.07 0.63 4.17
C LEU A 177 4.88 -0.65 4.31
N GLN A 178 4.65 -1.61 3.41
CA GLN A 178 5.42 -2.85 3.34
C GLN A 178 6.25 -2.89 2.04
N ILE A 179 7.55 -3.11 2.19
CA ILE A 179 8.52 -3.15 1.09
C ILE A 179 9.38 -4.42 1.27
N GLY A 180 8.98 -5.50 0.58
CA GLY A 180 9.52 -6.82 0.89
C GLY A 180 9.23 -7.20 2.34
N ASP A 181 10.29 -7.38 3.13
CA ASP A 181 10.23 -7.69 4.56
C ASP A 181 10.25 -6.45 5.45
N LEU A 182 10.56 -5.27 4.88
CA LEU A 182 10.54 -4.01 5.61
C LEU A 182 9.09 -3.59 5.87
N ARG A 183 8.84 -3.10 7.08
CA ARG A 183 7.57 -2.50 7.49
C ARG A 183 7.86 -1.12 8.06
N HIS A 184 7.19 -0.10 7.53
CA HIS A 184 7.31 1.28 7.97
C HIS A 184 5.92 1.83 8.30
N LEU A 185 5.80 2.51 9.44
CA LEU A 185 4.56 3.13 9.87
C LEU A 185 4.59 4.62 9.50
N VAL A 186 3.57 5.08 8.78
CA VAL A 186 3.35 6.49 8.47
C VAL A 186 1.98 6.92 8.95
N SER A 187 1.90 7.99 9.73
CA SER A 187 0.63 8.52 10.23
C SER A 187 0.18 9.72 9.41
N LEU A 188 -1.03 9.64 8.84
CA LEU A 188 -1.65 10.78 8.16
C LEU A 188 -2.44 11.61 9.17
N GLN A 189 -2.13 12.90 9.26
CA GLN A 189 -2.82 13.83 10.12
C GLN A 189 -3.51 14.90 9.29
N ALA A 190 -4.72 15.26 9.67
CA ALA A 190 -5.38 16.41 9.08
C ALA A 190 -4.73 17.70 9.61
N GLY A 191 -4.06 18.43 8.72
CA GLY A 191 -3.53 19.75 9.00
C GLY A 191 -4.62 20.80 8.91
N GLY A 192 -4.70 21.68 9.91
CA GLY A 192 -5.37 22.97 9.78
C GLY A 192 -4.37 24.01 9.30
N ASP A 193 -4.80 24.92 8.42
CA ASP A 193 -4.00 26.10 8.09
C ASP A 193 -3.79 26.92 9.38
N LEU A 194 -2.52 27.21 9.72
CA LEU A 194 -2.15 28.21 10.73
C LEU A 194 -2.41 29.63 10.19
#